data_AF-A0A1T5HVB1-F1
#
_entry.id   AF-A0A1T5HVB1-F1
#
_cell.length_a   1.000
_cell.length_b   1.000
_cell.length_c   1.000
_cell.angle_alpha   90.00
_cell.angle_beta   90.00
_cell.angle_gamma   90.00
#
_symmetry.space_group_name_H-M   'P 1'
#
loop_
_entity.id
_entity.type
_entity.pdbx_description
1 polymer ?
#
loop_
_entity_poly.entity_id
_entity_poly.type
_entity_poly.pdbx_seq_one_letter_code
_entity_poly.pdbx_strand_id
1 'polypeptide(L)'
;MAVEAYFEDIEDKIIRVLRSSKYSVKICVAWISGKIYTPILEDLANRGVNVELVYDNNSTNLRHGVPLSNKYKTYAIDTRLSSSLMHNKFCIVDDEILITGSYNWSNKAKDSFENIVVIRNEFELIKDFLHEFYDLIAYYDAFSSNYVRKCHCGSNLFNLGILGQESGLYDESKIDVWSVCVKNNHVSHLGEEYAQHLRAQLGMKYEPDWCLETYDKDSMLSEFQQERSRSNSLQNYFNSRSGLRIHAIGTIAMDNWNGHMEWDEEPEYIVNIFWRDMYLRKLIPETLYDDYFGGINEIISDHV
;
A
#
# COMPACT_ATOMS: atom_id res chain seq x y z
N MET A 1 -13.77 -9.41 21.39
CA MET A 1 -12.54 -8.60 21.34
C MET A 1 -11.59 -9.13 22.39
N ALA A 2 -10.47 -9.74 21.97
CA ALA A 2 -9.43 -10.22 22.87
C ALA A 2 -8.07 -9.75 22.33
N VAL A 3 -7.41 -8.90 23.10
CA VAL A 3 -6.10 -8.31 22.78
C VAL A 3 -5.13 -8.71 23.88
N GLU A 4 -4.04 -9.36 23.49
CA GLU A 4 -3.05 -9.89 24.43
C GLU A 4 -1.64 -9.48 23.98
N ALA A 5 -0.86 -8.90 24.90
CA ALA A 5 0.55 -8.59 24.66
C ALA A 5 1.44 -9.69 25.25
N TYR A 6 2.49 -10.05 24.52
CA TYR A 6 3.49 -11.02 24.94
C TYR A 6 4.89 -10.42 24.79
N PHE A 7 5.70 -10.61 25.83
CA PHE A 7 7.09 -10.14 25.91
C PHE A 7 8.08 -11.31 26.12
N GLU A 8 7.56 -12.49 26.45
CA GLU A 8 8.33 -13.70 26.77
C GLU A 8 7.78 -14.88 25.98
N ASP A 9 8.62 -15.88 25.71
CA ASP A 9 8.28 -17.10 24.95
C ASP A 9 7.57 -16.81 23.61
N ILE A 10 7.92 -15.69 22.97
CA ILE A 10 7.20 -15.13 21.82
C ILE A 10 7.12 -16.14 20.65
N GLU A 11 8.22 -16.84 20.35
CA GLU A 11 8.23 -17.86 19.31
C GLU A 11 7.19 -18.96 19.57
N ASP A 12 7.13 -19.49 20.79
CA ASP A 12 6.17 -20.54 21.15
C ASP A 12 4.72 -20.06 21.09
N LYS A 13 4.47 -18.77 21.35
CA LYS A 13 3.15 -18.15 21.18
C LYS A 13 2.78 -18.08 19.71
N ILE A 14 3.68 -17.58 18.86
CA ILE A 14 3.48 -17.52 17.40
C ILE A 14 3.19 -18.92 16.85
N ILE A 15 4.02 -19.91 17.18
CA ILE A 15 3.87 -21.29 16.69
C ILE A 15 2.52 -21.88 17.10
N ARG A 16 2.06 -21.63 18.34
CA ARG A 16 0.75 -22.10 18.81
C ARG A 16 -0.40 -21.48 18.02
N VAL A 17 -0.35 -20.18 17.74
CA VAL A 17 -1.37 -19.51 16.94
C VAL A 17 -1.37 -20.04 15.50
N LEU A 18 -0.19 -20.15 14.88
CA LEU A 18 -0.06 -20.73 13.53
C LEU A 18 -0.66 -22.13 13.45
N ARG A 19 -0.30 -23.02 14.38
CA ARG A 19 -0.81 -24.40 14.40
C ARG A 19 -2.33 -24.48 14.56
N SER A 20 -2.96 -23.48 15.21
CA SER A 20 -4.41 -23.43 15.37
C SER A 20 -5.18 -23.11 14.09
N SER A 21 -4.51 -22.64 13.04
CA SER A 21 -5.12 -22.28 11.75
C SER A 21 -5.83 -23.47 11.10
N LYS A 22 -6.97 -23.15 10.47
CA LYS A 22 -7.81 -24.08 9.71
C LYS A 22 -7.91 -23.73 8.24
N TYR A 23 -7.73 -22.48 7.84
CA TYR A 23 -8.07 -21.99 6.49
C TYR A 23 -6.92 -21.24 5.83
N SER A 24 -6.35 -20.23 6.48
CA SER A 24 -5.31 -19.40 5.89
C SER A 24 -4.29 -18.85 6.88
N VAL A 25 -3.05 -18.70 6.41
CA VAL A 25 -1.95 -18.05 7.12
C VAL A 25 -1.23 -17.12 6.16
N LYS A 26 -1.26 -15.83 6.46
CA LYS A 26 -0.57 -14.77 5.70
C LYS A 26 0.51 -14.18 6.60
N ILE A 27 1.78 -14.35 6.25
CA ILE A 27 2.92 -13.91 7.07
C ILE A 27 3.67 -12.81 6.34
N CYS A 28 3.86 -11.65 6.97
CA CYS A 28 4.66 -10.56 6.44
C CYS A 28 5.75 -10.18 7.44
N VAL A 29 6.99 -10.61 7.18
CA VAL A 29 8.09 -10.45 8.13
C VAL A 29 9.39 -10.05 7.46
N ALA A 30 10.11 -9.10 8.04
CA ALA A 30 11.42 -8.67 7.56
C ALA A 30 12.44 -9.82 7.50
N TRP A 31 12.50 -10.63 8.56
CA TRP A 31 13.36 -11.81 8.62
C TRP A 31 12.62 -13.02 9.15
N ILE A 32 12.93 -14.18 8.57
CA ILE A 32 12.37 -15.46 8.97
C ILE A 32 13.44 -16.55 9.02
N SER A 33 13.34 -17.48 9.99
CA SER A 33 14.24 -18.64 10.09
C SER A 33 13.56 -19.90 9.53
N GLY A 34 14.02 -20.36 8.36
CA GLY A 34 13.48 -21.58 7.74
C GLY A 34 13.66 -22.82 8.61
N LYS A 35 14.74 -22.91 9.40
CA LYS A 35 14.96 -24.03 10.33
C LYS A 35 13.79 -24.23 11.32
N ILE A 36 13.15 -23.13 11.71
CA ILE A 36 12.07 -23.13 12.70
C ILE A 36 10.72 -23.19 12.00
N TYR A 37 10.50 -22.33 11.01
CA TYR A 37 9.17 -22.13 10.43
C TYR A 37 8.87 -23.06 9.26
N THR A 38 9.83 -23.54 8.47
CA THR A 38 9.56 -24.41 7.31
C THR A 38 8.76 -25.66 7.68
N PRO A 39 9.09 -26.43 8.74
CA PRO A 39 8.30 -27.61 9.12
C PRO A 39 6.85 -27.26 9.49
N ILE A 40 6.62 -26.07 10.06
CA ILE A 40 5.30 -25.60 10.48
C ILE A 40 4.48 -25.20 9.25
N LEU A 41 5.09 -24.46 8.32
CA LEU A 41 4.45 -24.05 7.07
C LEU A 41 4.09 -25.27 6.20
N GLU A 42 4.97 -26.28 6.15
CA GLU A 42 4.68 -27.53 5.44
C GLU A 42 3.56 -28.34 6.10
N ASP A 43 3.53 -28.44 7.43
CA ASP A 43 2.42 -29.07 8.16
C ASP A 43 1.09 -28.40 7.84
N LEU A 44 1.04 -27.06 7.92
CA LEU A 44 -0.14 -26.27 7.60
C LEU A 44 -0.62 -26.53 6.17
N ALA A 45 0.29 -26.44 5.20
CA ALA A 45 -0.02 -26.69 3.80
C ALA A 45 -0.51 -28.13 3.56
N ASN A 46 0.09 -29.13 4.22
CA ASN A 46 -0.36 -30.52 4.13
C ASN A 46 -1.77 -30.72 4.73
N ARG A 47 -2.17 -29.89 5.70
CA ARG A 47 -3.53 -29.84 6.25
C ARG A 47 -4.53 -29.09 5.36
N GLY A 48 -4.09 -28.53 4.23
CA GLY A 48 -4.93 -27.78 3.30
C GLY A 48 -5.09 -26.30 3.65
N VAL A 49 -4.31 -25.78 4.60
CA VAL A 49 -4.28 -24.34 4.92
C VAL A 49 -3.58 -23.59 3.79
N ASN A 50 -4.17 -22.49 3.30
CA ASN A 50 -3.51 -21.62 2.34
C ASN A 50 -2.43 -20.79 3.04
N VAL A 51 -1.17 -21.01 2.68
CA VAL A 51 -0.01 -20.35 3.31
C VAL A 51 0.68 -19.41 2.31
N GLU A 52 0.77 -18.14 2.68
CA GLU A 52 1.40 -17.08 1.88
C GLU A 52 2.41 -16.31 2.75
N LEU A 53 3.63 -16.16 2.26
CA LEU A 53 4.74 -15.56 3.00
C LEU A 53 5.36 -14.42 2.19
N VAL A 54 5.31 -13.22 2.73
CA VAL A 54 5.97 -12.01 2.24
C VAL A 54 7.17 -11.71 3.15
N TYR A 55 8.35 -11.53 2.57
CA TYR A 55 9.57 -11.24 3.33
C TYR A 55 10.54 -10.33 2.57
N ASP A 56 11.49 -9.72 3.28
CA ASP A 56 12.48 -8.84 2.68
C ASP A 56 13.53 -9.62 1.86
N ASN A 57 13.79 -9.18 0.63
CA ASN A 57 14.76 -9.83 -0.26
C ASN A 57 16.20 -9.45 0.10
N ASN A 58 16.71 -10.06 1.18
CA ASN A 58 18.08 -9.83 1.66
C ASN A 58 18.91 -11.13 1.75
N SER A 59 20.23 -10.94 1.93
CA SER A 59 21.19 -12.03 2.01
C SER A 59 20.97 -12.97 3.20
N THR A 60 20.39 -12.48 4.30
CA THR A 60 20.05 -13.29 5.47
C THR A 60 18.93 -14.26 5.16
N ASN A 61 17.82 -13.78 4.57
CA ASN A 61 16.70 -14.62 4.16
C ASN A 61 17.10 -15.59 3.04
N LEU A 62 17.99 -15.18 2.12
CA LEU A 62 18.52 -16.09 1.09
C LEU A 62 19.30 -17.27 1.70
N ARG A 63 20.01 -17.07 2.80
CA ARG A 63 20.84 -18.10 3.45
C ARG A 63 20.11 -18.93 4.51
N HIS A 64 19.19 -18.31 5.24
CA HIS A 64 18.59 -18.88 6.45
C HIS A 64 17.06 -18.81 6.48
N GLY A 65 16.44 -18.25 5.45
CA GLY A 65 15.00 -18.12 5.31
C GLY A 65 14.29 -19.41 4.93
N VAL A 66 13.00 -19.28 4.65
CA VAL A 66 12.16 -20.39 4.19
C VAL A 66 12.49 -20.68 2.71
N PRO A 67 12.73 -21.94 2.33
CA PRO A 67 13.01 -22.30 0.94
C PRO A 67 11.77 -22.14 0.06
N LEU A 68 11.97 -22.01 -1.25
CA LEU A 68 10.85 -22.06 -2.20
C LEU A 68 10.23 -23.47 -2.20
N SER A 69 8.90 -23.53 -2.25
CA SER A 69 8.13 -24.79 -2.26
C SER A 69 6.85 -24.62 -3.06
N ASN A 70 6.33 -25.71 -3.63
CA ASN A 70 5.02 -25.70 -4.29
C ASN A 70 3.86 -25.81 -3.28
N LYS A 71 4.16 -26.03 -1.99
CA LYS A 71 3.15 -26.20 -0.93
C LYS A 71 2.62 -24.88 -0.38
N TYR A 72 3.39 -23.80 -0.48
CA TYR A 72 3.06 -22.49 0.03
C TYR A 72 3.65 -21.42 -0.91
N LYS A 73 3.07 -20.22 -0.91
CA LYS A 73 3.53 -19.13 -1.78
C LYS A 73 4.48 -18.22 -1.03
N THR A 74 5.50 -17.74 -1.72
CA THR A 74 6.55 -16.89 -1.16
C THR A 74 6.80 -15.68 -2.05
N TYR A 75 6.92 -14.50 -1.46
CA TYR A 75 7.11 -13.22 -2.14
C TYR A 75 8.28 -12.47 -1.50
N ALA A 76 9.42 -12.43 -2.19
CA ALA A 76 10.62 -11.75 -1.72
C ALA A 76 10.61 -10.29 -2.20
N ILE A 77 10.33 -9.35 -1.29
CA ILE A 77 10.19 -7.92 -1.60
C ILE A 77 11.55 -7.28 -1.74
N ASP A 78 11.84 -6.77 -2.93
CA ASP A 78 13.03 -5.99 -3.22
C ASP A 78 12.69 -4.49 -3.19
N THR A 79 13.36 -3.75 -2.33
CA THR A 79 13.09 -2.33 -2.11
C THR A 79 13.93 -1.39 -2.96
N ARG A 80 14.58 -1.86 -4.05
CA ARG A 80 15.46 -1.10 -4.97
C ARG A 80 15.08 0.36 -5.26
N LEU A 81 13.80 0.70 -5.28
CA LEU A 81 13.30 2.06 -5.51
C LEU A 81 13.58 3.04 -4.35
N SER A 82 13.82 2.52 -3.16
CA SER A 82 14.09 3.24 -1.91
C SER A 82 15.30 2.62 -1.22
N SER A 83 16.10 3.39 -0.48
CA SER A 83 17.16 2.83 0.37
C SER A 83 16.61 2.19 1.66
N SER A 84 15.37 1.67 1.62
CA SER A 84 14.64 1.12 2.78
C SER A 84 14.53 -0.40 2.72
N LEU A 85 13.90 -1.00 3.73
CA LEU A 85 13.67 -2.44 3.87
C LEU A 85 12.16 -2.69 4.00
N MET A 86 11.69 -3.86 3.55
CA MET A 86 10.37 -4.34 3.94
C MET A 86 10.45 -4.80 5.40
N HIS A 87 10.20 -3.88 6.33
CA HIS A 87 10.49 -4.08 7.76
C HIS A 87 9.25 -4.49 8.60
N ASN A 88 8.14 -4.84 7.94
CA ASN A 88 6.93 -5.29 8.64
C ASN A 88 7.21 -6.57 9.44
N LYS A 89 6.50 -6.75 10.56
CA LYS A 89 6.41 -8.03 11.29
C LYS A 89 4.96 -8.25 11.72
N PHE A 90 4.16 -8.85 10.85
CA PHE A 90 2.81 -9.24 11.19
C PHE A 90 2.43 -10.58 10.55
N CYS A 91 1.38 -11.19 11.09
CA CYS A 91 0.77 -12.38 10.54
C CYS A 91 -0.74 -12.33 10.74
N ILE A 92 -1.49 -12.71 9.71
CA ILE A 92 -2.95 -12.83 9.75
C ILE A 92 -3.26 -14.32 9.64
N VAL A 93 -4.01 -14.84 10.61
CA VAL A 93 -4.44 -16.24 10.66
C VAL A 93 -5.95 -16.30 10.55
N ASP A 94 -6.42 -17.10 9.60
CA ASP A 94 -7.83 -17.37 9.28
C ASP A 94 -8.69 -16.10 9.10
N ASP A 95 -8.06 -14.96 8.77
CA ASP A 95 -8.71 -13.65 8.62
C ASP A 95 -9.45 -13.16 9.89
N GLU A 96 -9.03 -13.67 11.05
CA GLU A 96 -9.65 -13.41 12.37
C GLU A 96 -8.63 -13.05 13.45
N ILE A 97 -7.36 -13.45 13.27
CA ILE A 97 -6.30 -13.24 14.25
C ILE A 97 -5.17 -12.47 13.59
N LEU A 98 -4.83 -11.32 14.14
CA LEU A 98 -3.66 -10.54 13.78
C LEU A 98 -2.59 -10.69 14.87
N ILE A 99 -1.38 -11.07 14.47
CA ILE A 99 -0.17 -10.97 15.28
C ILE A 99 0.65 -9.83 14.72
N THR A 100 1.06 -8.87 15.54
CA THR A 100 1.99 -7.81 15.11
C THR A 100 2.91 -7.40 16.25
N GLY A 101 4.06 -6.80 15.97
CA GLY A 101 4.99 -6.33 16.99
C GLY A 101 6.38 -6.05 16.44
N SER A 102 7.36 -5.98 17.33
CA SER A 102 8.76 -5.75 16.96
C SER A 102 9.49 -7.06 16.61
N TYR A 103 9.03 -8.20 17.15
CA TYR A 103 9.70 -9.49 17.06
C TYR A 103 9.88 -9.97 15.61
N ASN A 104 11.14 -10.05 15.17
CA ASN A 104 11.51 -10.70 13.92
C ASN A 104 11.40 -12.22 14.07
N TRP A 105 10.94 -12.94 13.04
CA TRP A 105 10.75 -14.40 13.08
C TRP A 105 12.08 -15.15 12.83
N SER A 106 13.16 -14.63 13.42
CA SER A 106 14.52 -15.14 13.28
C SER A 106 14.99 -15.76 14.60
N ASN A 107 15.91 -16.72 14.53
CA ASN A 107 16.44 -17.36 15.74
C ASN A 107 17.12 -16.38 16.71
N LYS A 108 17.66 -15.25 16.22
CA LYS A 108 18.35 -14.23 17.03
C LYS A 108 17.38 -13.38 17.86
N ALA A 109 16.12 -13.24 17.44
CA ALA A 109 15.17 -12.39 18.13
C ALA A 109 14.81 -12.91 19.54
N LYS A 110 15.01 -14.20 19.80
CA LYS A 110 14.82 -14.83 21.12
C LYS A 110 15.64 -14.19 22.24
N ASP A 111 16.83 -13.71 21.91
CA ASP A 111 17.76 -13.12 22.87
C ASP A 111 17.58 -11.59 22.99
N SER A 112 16.60 -11.02 22.28
CA SER A 112 16.35 -9.57 22.21
C SER A 112 15.10 -9.20 23.00
N PHE A 113 15.07 -7.98 23.56
CA PHE A 113 13.86 -7.43 24.17
C PHE A 113 12.90 -6.99 23.08
N GLU A 114 11.92 -7.84 22.82
CA GLU A 114 10.97 -7.70 21.72
C GLU A 114 9.55 -7.94 22.25
N ASN A 115 8.53 -7.58 21.46
CA ASN A 115 7.15 -7.85 21.82
C ASN A 115 6.32 -8.30 20.62
N ILE A 116 5.20 -8.95 20.92
CA ILE A 116 4.07 -9.12 20.01
C ILE A 116 2.76 -8.77 20.71
N VAL A 117 1.77 -8.41 19.91
CA VAL A 117 0.36 -8.30 20.28
C VAL A 117 -0.41 -9.28 19.42
N VAL A 118 -1.25 -10.09 20.06
CA VAL A 118 -2.22 -10.96 19.40
C VAL A 118 -3.59 -10.35 19.57
N ILE A 119 -4.22 -10.04 18.44
CA ILE A 119 -5.49 -9.33 18.33
C ILE A 119 -6.48 -10.29 17.66
N ARG A 120 -7.66 -10.48 18.26
CA ARG A 120 -8.68 -11.43 17.76
C ARG A 120 -10.01 -10.73 17.50
N ASN A 121 -10.55 -10.96 16.31
CA ASN A 121 -11.86 -10.47 15.85
C ASN A 121 -11.96 -8.94 15.83
N GLU A 122 -10.84 -8.24 15.61
CA GLU A 122 -10.81 -6.80 15.30
C GLU A 122 -10.78 -6.63 13.79
N PHE A 123 -11.94 -6.82 13.16
CA PHE A 123 -12.03 -7.00 11.73
C PHE A 123 -11.62 -5.77 10.92
N GLU A 124 -11.88 -4.55 11.41
CA GLU A 124 -11.45 -3.32 10.73
C GLU A 124 -9.91 -3.27 10.63
N LEU A 125 -9.23 -3.49 11.75
CA LEU A 125 -7.77 -3.52 11.77
C LEU A 125 -7.21 -4.67 10.92
N ILE A 126 -7.83 -5.85 10.97
CA ILE A 126 -7.41 -6.99 10.13
C ILE A 126 -7.54 -6.65 8.65
N LYS A 127 -8.61 -5.95 8.23
CA LYS A 127 -8.80 -5.48 6.85
C LYS A 127 -7.64 -4.59 6.38
N ASP A 128 -7.21 -3.64 7.21
CA ASP A 128 -6.09 -2.74 6.89
C ASP A 128 -4.78 -3.52 6.68
N PHE A 129 -4.50 -4.49 7.55
CA PHE A 129 -3.33 -5.37 7.40
C PHE A 129 -3.45 -6.31 6.20
N LEU A 130 -4.65 -6.74 5.83
CA LEU A 130 -4.89 -7.50 4.58
C LEU A 130 -4.56 -6.63 3.35
N HIS A 131 -4.98 -5.37 3.33
CA HIS A 131 -4.62 -4.45 2.24
C HIS A 131 -3.12 -4.30 2.11
N GLU A 132 -2.40 -4.02 3.20
CA GLU A 132 -0.94 -3.90 3.16
C GLU A 132 -0.26 -5.20 2.68
N PHE A 133 -0.77 -6.37 3.10
CA PHE A 133 -0.25 -7.66 2.65
C PHE A 133 -0.36 -7.83 1.14
N TYR A 134 -1.54 -7.58 0.58
CA TYR A 134 -1.78 -7.74 -0.86
C TYR A 134 -1.21 -6.60 -1.71
N ASP A 135 -0.99 -5.42 -1.12
CA ASP A 135 -0.23 -4.34 -1.74
C ASP A 135 1.23 -4.71 -1.95
N LEU A 136 1.86 -5.37 -0.97
CA LEU A 136 3.22 -5.86 -1.11
C LEU A 136 3.33 -6.96 -2.18
N ILE A 137 2.32 -7.81 -2.32
CA ILE A 137 2.25 -8.80 -3.40
C ILE A 137 2.11 -8.11 -4.76
N ALA A 138 1.21 -7.12 -4.88
CA ALA A 138 1.07 -6.35 -6.11
C ALA A 138 2.36 -5.61 -6.48
N TYR A 139 3.06 -5.04 -5.48
CA TYR A 139 4.38 -4.45 -5.66
C TYR A 139 5.39 -5.48 -6.18
N TYR A 140 5.42 -6.69 -5.60
CA TYR A 140 6.29 -7.79 -6.04
C TYR A 140 6.02 -8.20 -7.49
N ASP A 141 4.75 -8.39 -7.87
CA ASP A 141 4.39 -8.81 -9.22
C ASP A 141 4.75 -7.75 -10.26
N ALA A 142 4.56 -6.47 -9.93
CA ALA A 142 4.85 -5.33 -10.78
C ALA A 142 6.35 -4.99 -10.87
N PHE A 143 7.18 -5.60 -10.03
CA PHE A 143 8.57 -5.23 -9.85
C PHE A 143 9.45 -5.50 -11.09
N SER A 144 9.21 -6.61 -11.79
CA SER A 144 10.02 -7.00 -12.95
C SER A 144 9.71 -6.22 -14.22
N SER A 145 8.49 -5.71 -14.35
CA SER A 145 7.98 -5.05 -15.56
C SER A 145 8.09 -3.53 -15.50
N ASN A 146 8.27 -2.94 -14.32
CA ASN A 146 8.25 -1.50 -14.14
C ASN A 146 9.64 -0.88 -14.05
N TYR A 147 9.82 0.19 -14.84
CA TYR A 147 11.02 1.02 -14.84
C TYR A 147 10.68 2.45 -14.43
N VAL A 148 11.44 2.98 -13.46
CA VAL A 148 11.29 4.36 -13.00
C VAL A 148 12.23 5.27 -13.77
N ARG A 149 11.65 6.23 -14.49
CA ARG A 149 12.42 7.23 -15.26
C ARG A 149 13.22 8.13 -14.30
N LYS A 150 14.35 8.63 -14.80
CA LYS A 150 15.23 9.53 -14.06
C LYS A 150 15.14 10.95 -14.60
N CYS A 151 15.12 11.92 -13.70
CA CYS A 151 15.26 13.34 -14.01
C CYS A 151 16.73 13.63 -14.37
N HIS A 152 16.98 14.74 -15.06
CA HIS A 152 18.33 15.22 -15.36
C HIS A 152 19.20 15.42 -14.10
N CYS A 153 18.59 15.63 -12.93
CA CYS A 153 19.27 15.71 -11.63
C CYS A 153 19.55 14.34 -10.97
N GLY A 154 19.20 13.23 -11.63
CA GLY A 154 19.37 11.87 -11.10
C GLY A 154 18.26 11.39 -10.15
N SER A 155 17.31 12.24 -9.78
CA SER A 155 16.13 11.85 -9.00
C SER A 155 15.14 11.01 -9.80
N ASN A 156 14.24 10.31 -9.11
CA ASN A 156 13.13 9.58 -9.73
C ASN A 156 12.08 10.56 -10.27
N LEU A 157 11.49 10.19 -11.41
CA LEU A 157 10.34 10.87 -12.00
C LEU A 157 9.09 10.01 -11.87
N PHE A 158 7.96 10.68 -11.69
CA PHE A 158 6.63 10.11 -11.87
C PHE A 158 5.78 11.09 -12.68
N ASN A 159 4.64 10.60 -13.18
CA ASN A 159 3.71 11.40 -13.97
C ASN A 159 2.45 11.59 -13.14
N LEU A 160 2.11 12.84 -12.86
CA LEU A 160 0.98 13.26 -12.08
C LEU A 160 -0.10 13.80 -13.02
N GLY A 161 -1.30 13.25 -12.95
CA GLY A 161 -2.49 13.85 -13.57
C GLY A 161 -3.20 14.75 -12.56
N ILE A 162 -3.45 16.00 -12.92
CA ILE A 162 -4.31 16.91 -12.17
C ILE A 162 -5.72 16.81 -12.77
N LEU A 163 -6.71 16.50 -11.94
CA LEU A 163 -8.10 16.52 -12.38
C LEU A 163 -8.62 17.95 -12.49
N GLY A 164 -8.96 18.35 -13.71
CA GLY A 164 -9.68 19.58 -14.01
C GLY A 164 -11.19 19.43 -13.84
N GLN A 165 -11.96 20.48 -14.21
CA GLN A 165 -13.42 20.47 -14.14
C GLN A 165 -14.06 19.42 -15.07
N GLU A 166 -15.23 18.92 -14.67
CA GLU A 166 -16.07 18.08 -15.54
C GLU A 166 -16.77 18.96 -16.59
N SER A 167 -16.78 18.52 -17.85
CA SER A 167 -17.51 19.22 -18.91
C SER A 167 -18.26 18.24 -19.83
N GLY A 168 -19.32 18.73 -20.48
CA GLY A 168 -20.11 17.96 -21.44
C GLY A 168 -21.20 17.08 -20.82
N LEU A 169 -21.93 16.38 -21.69
CA LEU A 169 -23.06 15.51 -21.35
C LEU A 169 -22.66 14.16 -20.73
N TYR A 170 -21.36 13.81 -20.76
CA TYR A 170 -20.84 12.48 -20.40
C TYR A 170 -19.85 12.51 -19.21
N ASP A 171 -19.86 13.56 -18.39
CA ASP A 171 -18.92 13.74 -17.27
C ASP A 171 -17.45 13.57 -17.72
N GLU A 172 -17.05 14.23 -18.81
CA GLU A 172 -15.68 14.16 -19.28
C GLU A 172 -14.77 14.92 -18.30
N SER A 173 -13.89 14.17 -17.64
CA SER A 173 -12.88 14.72 -16.76
C SER A 173 -11.62 15.02 -17.56
N LYS A 174 -11.24 16.30 -17.61
CA LYS A 174 -9.93 16.71 -18.12
C LYS A 174 -8.86 16.26 -17.11
N ILE A 175 -7.81 15.61 -17.60
CA ILE A 175 -6.62 15.23 -16.85
C ILE A 175 -5.45 16.00 -17.45
N ASP A 176 -4.88 16.89 -16.68
CA ASP A 176 -3.67 17.59 -17.10
C ASP A 176 -2.42 16.88 -16.57
N VAL A 177 -1.53 16.44 -17.45
CA VAL A 177 -0.47 15.49 -17.10
C VAL A 177 0.88 16.19 -17.01
N TRP A 178 1.52 16.07 -15.85
CA TRP A 178 2.81 16.64 -15.51
C TRP A 178 3.81 15.54 -15.18
N SER A 179 5.07 15.71 -15.59
CA SER A 179 6.18 14.91 -15.06
C SER A 179 6.76 15.63 -13.85
N VAL A 180 6.88 14.94 -12.71
CA VAL A 180 7.33 15.51 -11.44
C VAL A 180 8.55 14.76 -10.90
N CYS A 181 9.56 15.53 -10.50
CA CYS A 181 10.79 15.04 -9.85
C CYS A 181 10.60 14.91 -8.34
N VAL A 182 10.84 13.70 -7.81
CA VAL A 182 10.56 13.36 -6.40
C VAL A 182 11.38 14.15 -5.37
N LYS A 183 12.59 14.63 -5.71
CA LYS A 183 13.52 15.23 -4.73
C LYS A 183 13.72 16.73 -4.88
N ASN A 184 13.73 17.20 -6.12
CA ASN A 184 14.09 18.58 -6.44
C ASN A 184 12.93 19.34 -7.10
N ASN A 185 11.72 18.75 -7.11
CA ASN A 185 10.50 19.40 -7.59
C ASN A 185 10.59 19.99 -9.02
N HIS A 186 11.50 19.52 -9.87
CA HIS A 186 11.48 19.85 -11.29
C HIS A 186 10.22 19.28 -11.92
N VAL A 187 9.49 20.12 -12.65
CA VAL A 187 8.28 19.73 -13.36
C VAL A 187 8.43 19.95 -14.86
N SER A 188 7.62 19.25 -15.64
CA SER A 188 7.43 19.55 -17.05
C SER A 188 6.05 19.11 -17.48
N HIS A 189 5.31 20.00 -18.13
CA HIS A 189 4.03 19.68 -18.74
C HIS A 189 4.19 18.64 -19.87
N LEU A 190 3.37 17.60 -19.86
CA LEU A 190 3.39 16.54 -20.86
C LEU A 190 2.21 16.60 -21.83
N GLY A 191 1.09 17.20 -21.42
CA GLY A 191 -0.11 17.35 -22.23
C GLY A 191 -1.39 17.07 -21.47
N GLU A 192 -2.51 17.16 -22.18
CA GLU A 192 -3.86 16.98 -21.65
C GLU A 192 -4.49 15.70 -22.20
N GLU A 193 -5.20 14.96 -21.34
CA GLU A 193 -6.03 13.83 -21.73
C GLU A 193 -7.45 13.98 -21.19
N TYR A 194 -8.42 13.34 -21.86
CA TYR A 194 -9.81 13.33 -21.43
C TYR A 194 -10.23 11.92 -21.06
N ALA A 195 -10.94 11.78 -19.95
CA ALA A 195 -11.43 10.49 -19.46
C ALA A 195 -12.90 10.58 -19.10
N GLN A 196 -13.69 9.63 -19.62
CA GLN A 196 -15.11 9.52 -19.31
C GLN A 196 -15.31 8.82 -17.97
N HIS A 197 -16.20 9.37 -17.13
CA HIS A 197 -16.60 8.80 -15.84
C HIS A 197 -15.47 8.57 -14.83
N LEU A 198 -14.33 9.26 -14.98
CA LEU A 198 -13.15 9.02 -14.16
C LEU A 198 -13.43 9.27 -12.67
N ARG A 199 -14.12 10.35 -12.30
CA ARG A 199 -14.50 10.61 -10.89
C ARG A 199 -15.38 9.50 -10.28
N ALA A 200 -16.23 8.87 -11.07
CA ALA A 200 -17.04 7.73 -10.63
C ALA A 200 -16.18 6.46 -10.44
N GLN A 201 -15.22 6.22 -11.32
CA GLN A 201 -14.27 5.11 -11.19
C GLN A 201 -13.33 5.29 -9.99
N LEU A 202 -12.90 6.53 -9.74
CA LEU A 202 -12.20 6.94 -8.53
C LEU A 202 -13.09 6.90 -7.29
N GLY A 203 -14.39 6.65 -7.48
CA GLY A 203 -15.50 6.66 -6.53
C GLY A 203 -15.48 7.87 -5.59
N MET A 204 -15.27 9.04 -6.19
CA MET A 204 -15.50 10.34 -5.57
C MET A 204 -17.00 10.71 -5.55
N LYS A 205 -17.88 9.86 -6.12
CA LYS A 205 -19.33 10.11 -6.21
C LYS A 205 -20.17 9.28 -5.21
N TYR A 206 -19.58 8.33 -4.48
CA TYR A 206 -20.32 7.46 -3.56
C TYR A 206 -19.50 7.17 -2.30
N GLU A 207 -19.94 7.73 -1.17
CA GLU A 207 -19.62 7.22 0.15
C GLU A 207 -20.55 6.04 0.44
N PRO A 208 -20.03 4.86 0.79
CA PRO A 208 -20.90 3.77 1.22
C PRO A 208 -21.50 4.07 2.59
N ASP A 209 -22.83 4.21 2.67
CA ASP A 209 -23.58 4.24 3.93
C ASP A 209 -23.61 2.83 4.56
N TRP A 210 -22.51 2.41 5.18
CA TRP A 210 -22.49 1.16 5.96
C TRP A 210 -22.77 1.43 7.44
N CYS A 211 -24.03 1.70 7.78
CA CYS A 211 -24.50 1.50 9.14
C CYS A 211 -24.94 0.04 9.32
N LEU A 212 -23.99 -0.88 9.48
CA LEU A 212 -24.28 -2.24 9.95
C LEU A 212 -24.34 -2.22 11.49
N GLU A 213 -25.39 -2.80 12.08
CA GLU A 213 -25.53 -2.91 13.54
C GLU A 213 -24.42 -3.81 14.16
N THR A 214 -23.77 -4.66 13.35
CA THR A 214 -22.60 -5.48 13.74
C THR A 214 -21.66 -5.68 12.56
N TYR A 215 -20.36 -5.39 12.74
CA TYR A 215 -19.31 -5.62 11.75
C TYR A 215 -18.57 -6.93 12.07
N ASP A 216 -18.85 -7.97 11.29
CA ASP A 216 -18.29 -9.31 11.46
C ASP A 216 -17.28 -9.67 10.35
N LYS A 217 -16.76 -10.90 10.39
CA LYS A 217 -15.77 -11.40 9.42
C LYS A 217 -16.27 -11.34 7.98
N ASP A 218 -17.51 -11.77 7.75
CA ASP A 218 -18.07 -11.86 6.40
C ASP A 218 -18.31 -10.46 5.83
N SER A 219 -18.80 -9.53 6.66
CA SER A 219 -18.93 -8.11 6.33
C SER A 219 -17.57 -7.52 5.94
N MET A 220 -16.53 -7.78 6.75
CA MET A 220 -15.18 -7.33 6.49
C MET A 220 -14.60 -7.89 5.18
N LEU A 221 -14.74 -9.19 4.93
CA LEU A 221 -14.23 -9.82 3.73
C LEU A 221 -14.94 -9.31 2.47
N SER A 222 -16.25 -9.07 2.55
CA SER A 222 -17.04 -8.48 1.47
C SER A 222 -16.56 -7.06 1.13
N GLU A 223 -16.40 -6.21 2.15
CA GLU A 223 -15.92 -4.84 1.97
C GLU A 223 -14.48 -4.82 1.43
N PHE A 224 -13.59 -5.63 2.01
CA PHE A 224 -12.22 -5.82 1.53
C PHE A 224 -12.18 -6.18 0.04
N GLN A 225 -12.99 -7.16 -0.39
CA GLN A 225 -13.05 -7.57 -1.79
C GLN A 225 -13.55 -6.46 -2.72
N GLN A 226 -14.52 -5.66 -2.28
CA GLN A 226 -15.02 -4.52 -3.04
C GLN A 226 -13.94 -3.45 -3.20
N GLU A 227 -13.27 -3.07 -2.11
CA GLU A 227 -12.17 -2.10 -2.10
C GLU A 227 -11.00 -2.55 -2.99
N ARG A 228 -10.59 -3.83 -2.88
CA ARG A 228 -9.53 -4.40 -3.74
C ARG A 228 -9.94 -4.43 -5.21
N SER A 229 -11.18 -4.79 -5.51
CA SER A 229 -11.67 -4.83 -6.88
C SER A 229 -11.65 -3.44 -7.51
N ARG A 230 -12.13 -2.41 -6.78
CA ARG A 230 -12.08 -1.02 -7.21
C ARG A 230 -10.64 -0.53 -7.42
N SER A 231 -9.74 -0.80 -6.47
CA SER A 231 -8.32 -0.43 -6.58
C SER A 231 -7.65 -1.08 -7.79
N ASN A 232 -7.88 -2.39 -8.00
CA ASN A 232 -7.34 -3.12 -9.15
C ASN A 232 -7.91 -2.61 -10.49
N SER A 233 -9.20 -2.30 -10.55
CA SER A 233 -9.83 -1.72 -11.74
C SER A 233 -9.19 -0.39 -12.11
N LEU A 234 -8.92 0.48 -11.14
CA LEU A 234 -8.23 1.75 -11.35
C LEU A 234 -6.78 1.54 -11.81
N GLN A 235 -6.04 0.66 -11.13
CA GLN A 235 -4.67 0.34 -11.51
C GLN A 235 -4.58 -0.20 -12.94
N ASN A 236 -5.49 -1.11 -13.33
CA ASN A 236 -5.57 -1.65 -14.68
C ASN A 236 -5.96 -0.59 -15.70
N TYR A 237 -6.90 0.28 -15.36
CA TYR A 237 -7.30 1.41 -16.22
C TYR A 237 -6.08 2.28 -16.56
N PHE A 238 -5.32 2.73 -15.56
CA PHE A 238 -4.15 3.58 -15.83
C PHE A 238 -2.98 2.84 -16.48
N ASN A 239 -2.76 1.57 -16.15
CA ASN A 239 -1.67 0.77 -16.73
C ASN A 239 -1.91 0.33 -18.17
N SER A 240 -3.17 0.18 -18.59
CA SER A 240 -3.53 -0.30 -19.93
C SER A 240 -3.76 0.81 -20.96
N ARG A 241 -3.69 2.08 -20.56
CA ARG A 241 -3.83 3.23 -21.47
C ARG A 241 -2.72 3.24 -22.51
N SER A 242 -3.09 3.55 -23.75
CA SER A 242 -2.17 3.80 -24.86
C SER A 242 -1.57 5.22 -24.87
N GLY A 243 -2.08 6.11 -24.01
CA GLY A 243 -1.67 7.51 -23.90
C GLY A 243 -0.46 7.72 -22.99
N LEU A 244 -0.37 8.91 -22.43
CA LEU A 244 0.59 9.25 -21.39
C LEU A 244 0.40 8.32 -20.20
N ARG A 245 1.49 7.69 -19.78
CA ARG A 245 1.48 6.87 -18.58
C ARG A 245 1.25 7.76 -17.38
N ILE A 246 0.21 7.48 -16.60
CA ILE A 246 -0.11 8.22 -15.38
C ILE A 246 0.24 7.35 -14.18
N HIS A 247 1.00 7.92 -13.25
CA HIS A 247 1.47 7.23 -12.05
C HIS A 247 0.72 7.69 -10.79
N ALA A 248 0.09 8.86 -10.83
CA ALA A 248 -0.73 9.37 -9.76
C ALA A 248 -1.79 10.33 -10.30
N ILE A 249 -2.90 10.46 -9.58
CA ILE A 249 -3.90 11.48 -9.84
C ILE A 249 -4.15 12.28 -8.56
N GLY A 250 -4.17 13.60 -8.70
CA GLY A 250 -4.53 14.51 -7.63
C GLY A 250 -5.49 15.61 -8.05
N THR A 251 -5.93 16.38 -7.07
CA THR A 251 -6.68 17.64 -7.22
C THR A 251 -5.95 18.73 -6.46
N ILE A 252 -6.07 19.97 -6.94
CA ILE A 252 -5.60 21.12 -6.19
C ILE A 252 -6.66 21.52 -5.17
N ALA A 253 -6.23 21.73 -3.94
CA ALA A 253 -7.08 22.15 -2.83
C ALA A 253 -6.40 23.30 -2.08
N MET A 254 -7.20 24.19 -1.51
CA MET A 254 -6.70 25.24 -0.61
C MET A 254 -6.42 24.62 0.76
N ASP A 255 -5.20 24.79 1.27
CA ASP A 255 -4.75 24.22 2.54
C ASP A 255 -5.20 25.09 3.72
N ASN A 256 -5.09 26.41 3.58
CA ASN A 256 -5.41 27.39 4.62
C ASN A 256 -6.81 28.01 4.48
N TRP A 257 -7.82 27.24 4.03
CA TRP A 257 -9.18 27.76 3.78
C TRP A 257 -9.76 28.58 4.95
N ASN A 258 -9.62 28.07 6.18
CA ASN A 258 -10.12 28.79 7.37
C ASN A 258 -9.33 30.07 7.62
N GLY A 259 -8.00 30.04 7.45
CA GLY A 259 -7.11 31.20 7.54
C GLY A 259 -7.50 32.30 6.56
N HIS A 260 -7.65 31.93 5.30
CA HIS A 260 -8.06 32.83 4.22
C HIS A 260 -9.44 33.44 4.46
N MET A 261 -10.44 32.62 4.83
CA MET A 261 -11.83 33.08 5.00
C MET A 261 -12.05 33.87 6.29
N GLU A 262 -11.37 33.54 7.39
CA GLU A 262 -11.57 34.17 8.69
C GLU A 262 -10.62 35.33 8.96
N TRP A 263 -9.40 35.28 8.42
CA TRP A 263 -8.29 36.19 8.78
C TRP A 263 -7.68 36.94 7.58
N ASP A 264 -8.25 36.80 6.38
CA ASP A 264 -7.77 37.45 5.14
C ASP A 264 -6.30 37.14 4.83
N GLU A 265 -5.86 35.94 5.21
CA GLU A 265 -4.52 35.42 4.89
C GLU A 265 -4.40 35.12 3.38
N GLU A 266 -3.20 35.23 2.82
CA GLU A 266 -2.95 34.85 1.42
C GLU A 266 -3.26 33.36 1.21
N PRO A 267 -3.97 32.97 0.14
CA PRO A 267 -4.37 31.60 -0.05
C PRO A 267 -3.17 30.70 -0.38
N GLU A 268 -3.07 29.58 0.35
CA GLU A 268 -2.07 28.54 0.17
C GLU A 268 -2.73 27.32 -0.46
N TYR A 269 -2.11 26.79 -1.51
CA TYR A 269 -2.65 25.66 -2.27
C TYR A 269 -1.70 24.46 -2.21
N ILE A 270 -2.29 23.27 -2.24
CA ILE A 270 -1.58 22.00 -2.26
C ILE A 270 -2.15 21.10 -3.34
N VAL A 271 -1.35 20.15 -3.82
CA VAL A 271 -1.86 19.05 -4.63
C VAL A 271 -2.12 17.84 -3.74
N ASN A 272 -3.39 17.49 -3.57
CA ASN A 272 -3.81 16.29 -2.85
C ASN A 272 -3.93 15.10 -3.81
N ILE A 273 -3.14 14.05 -3.58
CA ILE A 273 -3.08 12.85 -4.42
C ILE A 273 -3.99 11.78 -3.82
N PHE A 274 -5.10 11.49 -4.50
CA PHE A 274 -6.07 10.48 -4.04
C PHE A 274 -5.87 9.11 -4.70
N TRP A 275 -5.09 9.02 -5.79
CA TRP A 275 -4.69 7.74 -6.38
C TRP A 275 -3.22 7.77 -6.77
N ARG A 276 -2.52 6.67 -6.51
CA ARG A 276 -1.13 6.45 -6.93
C ARG A 276 -0.93 5.00 -7.34
N ASP A 277 -0.06 4.80 -8.32
CA ASP A 277 0.37 3.47 -8.74
C ASP A 277 0.97 2.73 -7.54
N MET A 278 0.44 1.53 -7.26
CA MET A 278 0.83 0.72 -6.12
C MET A 278 2.33 0.46 -6.08
N TYR A 279 2.96 0.26 -7.24
CA TYR A 279 4.39 0.03 -7.35
C TYR A 279 5.23 1.26 -6.92
N LEU A 280 4.68 2.45 -7.16
CA LEU A 280 5.35 3.73 -6.88
C LEU A 280 4.92 4.38 -5.57
N ARG A 281 4.09 3.71 -4.75
CA ARG A 281 3.50 4.28 -3.53
C ARG A 281 4.50 4.84 -2.52
N LYS A 282 5.75 4.32 -2.49
CA LYS A 282 6.82 4.81 -1.61
C LYS A 282 7.66 5.94 -2.22
N LEU A 283 7.47 6.22 -3.52
CA LEU A 283 8.10 7.33 -4.21
C LEU A 283 7.16 8.54 -4.33
N ILE A 284 5.87 8.27 -4.51
CA ILE A 284 4.86 9.31 -4.72
C ILE A 284 4.22 9.65 -3.36
N PRO A 285 4.37 10.89 -2.88
CA PRO A 285 3.75 11.34 -1.64
C PRO A 285 2.23 11.42 -1.79
N GLU A 286 1.51 11.55 -0.67
CA GLU A 286 0.05 11.77 -0.67
C GLU A 286 -0.29 13.24 -0.91
N THR A 287 0.64 14.15 -0.62
CA THR A 287 0.46 15.59 -0.79
C THR A 287 1.74 16.20 -1.33
N LEU A 288 1.59 17.10 -2.31
CA LEU A 288 2.67 17.97 -2.76
C LEU A 288 2.36 19.39 -2.28
N TYR A 289 3.31 19.96 -1.55
CA TYR A 289 3.22 21.31 -1.01
C TYR A 289 3.83 22.30 -1.99
N ASP A 290 3.24 23.49 -2.06
CA ASP A 290 3.89 24.64 -2.67
C ASP A 290 5.02 25.13 -1.76
N ASP A 291 6.26 25.07 -2.25
CA ASP A 291 7.44 25.61 -1.56
C ASP A 291 7.81 27.01 -2.08
N TYR A 292 6.95 27.65 -2.88
CA TYR A 292 7.09 28.97 -3.54
C TYR A 292 8.27 29.12 -4.52
N PHE A 293 9.22 28.18 -4.50
CA PHE A 293 10.46 28.24 -5.26
C PHE A 293 10.67 27.03 -6.19
N GLY A 294 9.85 25.99 -6.05
CA GLY A 294 9.89 24.76 -6.84
C GLY A 294 8.84 24.71 -7.95
N GLY A 295 8.94 23.68 -8.80
CA GLY A 295 8.02 23.51 -9.93
C GLY A 295 6.60 23.12 -9.54
N ILE A 296 6.33 22.81 -8.27
CA ILE A 296 4.95 22.54 -7.81
C ILE A 296 4.09 23.81 -7.88
N ASN A 297 4.68 24.99 -7.63
CA ASN A 297 4.01 26.28 -7.80
C ASN A 297 3.51 26.47 -9.23
N GLU A 298 4.30 26.06 -10.23
CA GLU A 298 3.91 26.13 -11.66
C GLU A 298 2.68 25.29 -11.96
N ILE A 299 2.60 24.06 -11.41
CA ILE A 299 1.42 23.20 -11.55
C ILE A 299 0.19 23.87 -10.93
N ILE A 300 0.34 24.46 -9.75
CA ILE A 300 -0.75 25.12 -9.02
C ILE A 300 -1.23 26.36 -9.78
N SER A 301 -0.31 27.22 -10.22
CA SER A 301 -0.63 28.47 -10.93
C SER A 301 -1.34 28.26 -12.27
N ASP A 302 -1.11 27.12 -12.92
CA ASP A 302 -1.79 26.79 -14.18
C ASP A 302 -3.27 26.37 -14.00
N HIS A 303 -3.70 26.15 -12.75
CA HIS A 303 -5.00 25.56 -12.43
C HIS A 303 -5.86 26.35 -11.44
N VAL A 304 -5.32 27.43 -10.85
CA VAL A 304 -5.99 28.29 -9.86
C VAL A 304 -6.04 29.73 -10.35
#